data_AF-A0A963Z3U1-F1
#
_entry.id   AF-A0A963Z3U1-F1
#
_cell.length_a   1.000
_cell.length_b   1.000
_cell.length_c   1.000
_cell.angle_alpha   90.00
_cell.angle_beta   90.00
_cell.angle_gamma   90.00
#
_symmetry.space_group_name_H-M   'P 1'
#
loop_
_entity.id
_entity.type
_entity.pdbx_description
1 polymer ?
#
loop_
_entity_poly.entity_id
_entity_poly.type
_entity_poly.pdbx_seq_one_letter_code
_entity_poly.pdbx_strand_id
1 'polypeptide(L)'
;MQQLLVFQSLWGMQRLRGEHAAPSLADQIARIAAAGFDGVTDHFYDRTHVAPLAALLRQHGLTIEGQAFPRDVAGLEPALAMAAEFGCHHITIQPLICPMTVADCVPILQGWQRLAEQAGVAVYIETHRGRMTNDLLFTLQLLDAFPHLRFTADLSHYVTAREMELPIPDETEAQMTRILDQAWAFHGRVAGSHQVQLPLGFPQHQPWVAQFARWWQQGFASWRQRAPADATLSFTCELGPAPYAIAGADGQDLTDRWKEALLLKDKARALWADGDQG
;
A
#
# COMPACT_ATOMS: atom_id res chain seq x y z
N MET A 1 -21.34 -3.65 8.80
CA MET A 1 -20.58 -4.84 8.37
C MET A 1 -19.27 -4.34 7.82
N GLN A 2 -18.18 -4.99 8.18
CA GLN A 2 -16.83 -4.65 7.70
C GLN A 2 -16.76 -4.77 6.18
N GLN A 3 -15.96 -3.93 5.52
CA GLN A 3 -15.81 -3.92 4.06
C GLN A 3 -14.36 -3.82 3.63
N LEU A 4 -14.04 -4.40 2.47
CA LEU A 4 -12.79 -4.14 1.77
C LEU A 4 -13.02 -3.09 0.68
N LEU A 5 -12.25 -2.00 0.73
CA LEU A 5 -12.17 -1.01 -0.33
C LEU A 5 -10.90 -1.29 -1.15
N VAL A 6 -11.03 -1.33 -2.47
CA VAL A 6 -9.90 -1.55 -3.37
C VAL A 6 -9.57 -0.28 -4.15
N PHE A 7 -8.33 0.16 -4.03
CA PHE A 7 -7.84 1.40 -4.65
C PHE A 7 -6.93 1.12 -5.83
N GLN A 8 -6.92 2.05 -6.79
CA GLN A 8 -5.92 2.09 -7.85
C GLN A 8 -4.89 3.18 -7.55
N SER A 9 -3.61 2.82 -7.62
CA SER A 9 -2.53 3.80 -7.50
C SER A 9 -2.39 4.67 -8.75
N LEU A 10 -2.37 6.01 -8.59
CA LEU A 10 -2.32 6.94 -9.73
C LEU A 10 -0.96 6.95 -10.45
N TRP A 11 0.15 6.82 -9.72
CA TRP A 11 1.45 6.63 -10.38
C TRP A 11 1.50 5.34 -11.21
N GLY A 12 0.71 4.32 -10.83
CA GLY A 12 0.50 3.11 -11.61
C GLY A 12 -0.22 3.32 -12.95
N MET A 13 -0.86 4.46 -13.16
CA MET A 13 -1.51 4.82 -14.43
C MET A 13 -0.56 5.52 -15.42
N GLN A 14 0.68 5.83 -15.00
CA GLN A 14 1.66 6.49 -15.86
C GLN A 14 2.28 5.50 -16.85
N ARG A 15 2.54 5.93 -18.09
CA ARG A 15 3.29 5.17 -19.10
C ARG A 15 2.77 3.74 -19.32
N LEU A 16 1.44 3.57 -19.35
CA LEU A 16 0.85 2.27 -19.63
C LEU A 16 1.23 1.80 -21.03
N ARG A 17 1.45 0.48 -21.17
CA ARG A 17 1.86 -0.13 -22.43
C ARG A 17 0.84 0.18 -23.52
N GLY A 18 1.32 0.70 -24.65
CA GLY A 18 0.47 1.06 -25.79
C GLY A 18 -0.14 2.46 -25.71
N GLU A 19 0.16 3.24 -24.67
CA GLU A 19 -0.25 4.63 -24.55
C GLU A 19 0.92 5.57 -24.91
N HIS A 20 0.72 6.40 -25.95
CA HIS A 20 1.76 7.32 -26.44
C HIS A 20 1.77 8.68 -25.72
N ALA A 21 0.69 9.03 -25.02
CA ALA A 21 0.57 10.24 -24.22
C ALA A 21 -0.02 9.87 -22.86
N ALA A 22 0.41 10.57 -21.80
CA ALA A 22 -0.17 10.37 -20.47
C ALA A 22 -1.65 10.84 -20.50
N PRO A 23 -2.61 9.99 -20.08
CA PRO A 23 -4.00 10.40 -19.99
C PRO A 23 -4.16 11.56 -19.01
N SER A 24 -5.15 12.43 -19.24
CA SER A 24 -5.45 13.50 -18.29
C SER A 24 -5.86 12.92 -16.94
N LEU A 25 -5.73 13.67 -15.85
CA LEU A 25 -6.18 13.21 -14.53
C LEU A 25 -7.67 12.82 -14.56
N ALA A 26 -8.51 13.60 -15.27
CA ALA A 26 -9.93 13.30 -15.42
C ALA A 26 -10.17 11.95 -16.13
N ASP A 27 -9.43 11.67 -17.22
CA ASP A 27 -9.56 10.39 -17.95
C ASP A 27 -9.11 9.20 -17.10
N GLN A 28 -8.04 9.39 -16.31
CA GLN A 28 -7.57 8.36 -15.36
C GLN A 28 -8.62 8.05 -14.31
N ILE A 29 -9.18 9.08 -13.66
CA ILE A 29 -10.23 8.92 -12.64
C ILE A 29 -11.49 8.29 -13.24
N ALA A 30 -11.92 8.73 -14.42
CA ALA A 30 -13.08 8.15 -15.10
C ALA A 30 -12.86 6.66 -15.43
N ARG A 31 -11.66 6.28 -15.90
CA ARG A 31 -11.29 4.89 -16.16
C ARG A 31 -11.28 4.04 -14.88
N ILE A 32 -10.75 4.58 -13.79
CA ILE A 32 -10.72 3.92 -12.48
C ILE A 32 -12.14 3.71 -11.94
N ALA A 33 -12.98 4.73 -11.99
CA ALA A 33 -14.38 4.66 -11.59
C ALA A 33 -15.15 3.64 -12.43
N ALA A 34 -15.00 3.68 -13.77
CA ALA A 34 -15.67 2.75 -14.68
C ALA A 34 -15.24 1.30 -14.47
N ALA A 35 -14.01 1.06 -13.99
CA ALA A 35 -13.52 -0.26 -13.62
C ALA A 35 -14.01 -0.74 -12.25
N GLY A 36 -14.76 0.09 -11.51
CA GLY A 36 -15.35 -0.28 -10.23
C GLY A 36 -14.35 -0.39 -9.09
N PHE A 37 -13.28 0.42 -9.10
CA PHE A 37 -12.47 0.67 -7.92
C PHE A 37 -13.24 1.58 -6.95
N ASP A 38 -12.91 1.49 -5.66
CA ASP A 38 -13.58 2.25 -4.59
C ASP A 38 -12.88 3.60 -4.32
N GLY A 39 -11.67 3.76 -4.85
CA GLY A 39 -10.84 4.94 -4.63
C GLY A 39 -9.51 4.90 -5.36
N VAL A 40 -8.66 5.87 -5.02
CA VAL A 40 -7.28 5.94 -5.52
C VAL A 40 -6.28 6.07 -4.39
N THR A 41 -5.02 5.86 -4.73
CA THR A 41 -3.88 6.22 -3.88
C THR A 41 -3.00 7.19 -4.64
N ASP A 42 -2.67 8.32 -4.01
CA ASP A 42 -1.77 9.33 -4.59
C ASP A 42 -1.19 10.28 -3.54
N HIS A 43 -0.25 11.12 -3.96
CA HIS A 43 0.37 12.16 -3.14
C HIS A 43 -0.66 13.11 -2.52
N PHE A 44 -0.54 13.34 -1.22
CA PHE A 44 -1.57 14.03 -0.45
C PHE A 44 -1.03 15.11 0.49
N TYR A 45 -0.06 15.90 0.04
CA TYR A 45 0.59 16.93 0.86
C TYR A 45 0.75 18.28 0.14
N ASP A 46 0.40 18.36 -1.16
CA ASP A 46 0.41 19.59 -1.94
C ASP A 46 -1.02 19.95 -2.35
N ARG A 47 -1.53 21.06 -1.83
CA ARG A 47 -2.87 21.56 -2.12
C ARG A 47 -3.14 21.74 -3.60
N THR A 48 -2.15 22.19 -4.38
CA THR A 48 -2.32 22.48 -5.80
C THR A 48 -2.61 21.21 -6.61
N HIS A 49 -2.13 20.06 -6.11
CA HIS A 49 -2.42 18.74 -6.64
C HIS A 49 -3.69 18.12 -6.03
N VAL A 50 -3.84 18.22 -4.71
CA VAL A 50 -4.93 17.56 -3.97
C VAL A 50 -6.30 18.18 -4.26
N ALA A 51 -6.41 19.50 -4.36
CA ALA A 51 -7.69 20.17 -4.56
C ALA A 51 -8.42 19.73 -5.85
N PRO A 52 -7.78 19.75 -7.05
CA PRO A 52 -8.43 19.24 -8.26
C PRO A 52 -8.69 17.73 -8.21
N LEU A 53 -7.78 16.94 -7.62
CA LEU A 53 -7.97 15.50 -7.45
C LEU A 53 -9.22 15.20 -6.60
N ALA A 54 -9.33 15.82 -5.42
CA ALA A 54 -10.47 15.64 -4.52
C ALA A 54 -11.80 16.06 -5.17
N ALA A 55 -11.80 17.11 -5.99
CA ALA A 55 -12.99 17.51 -6.75
C ALA A 55 -13.43 16.43 -7.75
N LEU A 56 -12.49 15.83 -8.48
CA LEU A 56 -12.77 14.74 -9.42
C LEU A 56 -13.25 13.47 -8.70
N LEU A 57 -12.58 13.08 -7.61
CA LEU A 57 -12.99 11.91 -6.83
C LEU A 57 -14.43 12.02 -6.33
N ARG A 58 -14.80 13.21 -5.82
CA ARG A 58 -16.18 13.49 -5.38
C ARG A 58 -17.21 13.34 -6.50
N GLN A 59 -16.90 13.76 -7.73
CA GLN A 59 -17.79 13.61 -8.88
C GLN A 59 -18.07 12.14 -9.23
N HIS A 60 -17.11 11.26 -8.93
CA HIS A 60 -17.20 9.83 -9.20
C HIS A 60 -17.57 8.98 -7.97
N GLY A 61 -17.78 9.59 -6.80
CA GLY A 61 -18.08 8.87 -5.55
C GLY A 61 -16.90 8.03 -5.03
N LEU A 62 -15.67 8.39 -5.41
CA LEU A 62 -14.45 7.69 -5.03
C LEU A 62 -13.85 8.30 -3.75
N THR A 63 -13.18 7.46 -2.95
CA THR A 63 -12.36 7.91 -1.82
C THR A 63 -10.86 7.90 -2.16
N ILE A 64 -10.01 8.25 -1.20
CA ILE A 64 -8.55 8.29 -1.36
C ILE A 64 -7.81 7.76 -0.14
N GLU A 65 -6.77 6.97 -0.39
CA GLU A 65 -5.61 6.84 0.48
C GLU A 65 -4.60 7.94 0.15
N GLY A 66 -4.26 8.78 1.12
CA GLY A 66 -3.28 9.84 0.92
C GLY A 66 -1.87 9.37 1.22
N GLN A 67 -0.93 9.50 0.28
CA GLN A 67 0.49 9.21 0.52
C GLN A 67 1.26 10.47 0.92
N ALA A 68 2.11 10.35 1.94
CA ALA A 68 3.02 11.39 2.36
C ALA A 68 4.43 10.86 2.64
N PHE A 69 5.44 11.71 2.45
CA PHE A 69 6.85 11.33 2.49
C PHE A 69 7.64 12.20 3.49
N PRO A 70 7.26 12.21 4.78
CA PRO A 70 7.87 13.09 5.76
C PRO A 70 9.34 12.76 5.99
N ARG A 71 10.16 13.81 6.22
CA ARG A 71 11.56 13.69 6.63
C ARG A 71 11.77 13.90 8.13
N ASP A 72 10.76 14.42 8.80
CA ASP A 72 10.72 14.70 10.23
C ASP A 72 9.25 14.72 10.71
N VAL A 73 9.02 15.07 11.97
CA VAL A 73 7.68 15.12 12.56
C VAL A 73 6.78 16.14 11.86
N ALA A 74 7.29 17.36 11.62
CA ALA A 74 6.53 18.46 11.01
C ALA A 74 6.17 18.19 9.55
N GLY A 75 6.97 17.38 8.84
CA GLY A 75 6.72 16.99 7.45
C GLY A 75 5.40 16.23 7.22
N LEU A 76 4.73 15.75 8.28
CA LEU A 76 3.40 15.14 8.19
C LEU A 76 2.27 16.18 8.18
N GLU A 77 2.49 17.37 8.74
CA GLU A 77 1.45 18.41 8.90
C GLU A 77 0.75 18.79 7.59
N PRO A 78 1.44 18.95 6.44
CA PRO A 78 0.76 19.28 5.20
C PRO A 78 -0.28 18.23 4.80
N ALA A 79 0.01 16.94 5.01
CA ALA A 79 -0.92 15.88 4.67
C ALA A 79 -2.13 15.82 5.60
N LEU A 80 -1.92 16.09 6.89
CA LEU A 80 -3.01 16.23 7.85
C LEU A 80 -3.92 17.42 7.52
N ALA A 81 -3.34 18.54 7.07
CA ALA A 81 -4.12 19.69 6.61
C ALA A 81 -4.96 19.34 5.37
N MET A 82 -4.41 18.57 4.42
CA MET A 82 -5.18 18.09 3.27
C MET A 82 -6.32 17.15 3.70
N ALA A 83 -6.07 16.26 4.66
CA ALA A 83 -7.08 15.34 5.18
C ALA A 83 -8.21 16.06 5.90
N ALA A 84 -7.87 17.07 6.72
CA ALA A 84 -8.85 17.89 7.42
C ALA A 84 -9.76 18.67 6.45
N GLU A 85 -9.24 19.10 5.31
CA GLU A 85 -10.00 19.91 4.37
C GLU A 85 -10.77 19.09 3.32
N PHE A 86 -10.13 18.08 2.74
CA PHE A 86 -10.69 17.35 1.60
C PHE A 86 -11.25 15.98 1.98
N GLY A 87 -10.91 15.48 3.17
CA GLY A 87 -11.18 14.11 3.60
C GLY A 87 -10.23 13.10 2.96
N CYS A 88 -9.98 12.00 3.66
CA CYS A 88 -9.27 10.83 3.16
C CYS A 88 -9.71 9.59 3.96
N HIS A 89 -9.55 8.39 3.40
CA HIS A 89 -9.74 7.14 4.16
C HIS A 89 -8.70 7.04 5.29
N HIS A 90 -7.43 7.27 4.93
CA HIS A 90 -6.28 7.31 5.83
C HIS A 90 -5.09 7.94 5.09
N ILE A 91 -4.04 8.26 5.84
CA ILE A 91 -2.75 8.63 5.30
C ILE A 91 -1.77 7.48 5.49
N THR A 92 -1.11 7.08 4.41
CA THR A 92 0.08 6.22 4.46
C THR A 92 1.32 7.09 4.41
N ILE A 93 2.21 6.93 5.38
CA ILE A 93 3.53 7.57 5.35
C ILE A 93 4.61 6.61 4.89
N GLN A 94 5.45 7.09 3.99
CA GLN A 94 6.74 6.50 3.65
C GLN A 94 7.86 7.40 4.20
N PRO A 95 8.37 7.12 5.41
CA PRO A 95 9.40 7.94 6.04
C PRO A 95 10.65 8.08 5.16
N LEU A 96 10.98 9.30 4.71
CA LEU A 96 12.21 9.58 3.97
C LEU A 96 13.43 9.70 4.91
N ILE A 97 13.48 8.79 5.87
CA ILE A 97 14.49 8.64 6.91
C ILE A 97 14.70 7.15 7.15
N CYS A 98 15.93 6.76 7.47
CA CYS A 98 16.31 5.39 7.80
C CYS A 98 17.17 5.44 9.07
N PRO A 99 16.55 5.58 10.26
CA PRO A 99 17.30 5.61 11.52
C PRO A 99 18.09 4.32 11.73
N MET A 100 19.26 4.42 12.37
CA MET A 100 20.13 3.25 12.60
C MET A 100 19.64 2.37 13.74
N THR A 101 18.97 2.96 14.74
CA THR A 101 18.49 2.25 15.93
C THR A 101 17.01 2.46 16.16
N VAL A 102 16.36 1.50 16.84
CA VAL A 102 14.96 1.64 17.28
C VAL A 102 14.78 2.86 18.19
N ALA A 103 15.77 3.18 19.02
CA ALA A 103 15.73 4.35 19.91
C ALA A 103 15.60 5.67 19.13
N ASP A 104 16.26 5.77 17.97
CA ASP A 104 16.18 6.95 17.11
C ASP A 104 14.80 7.10 16.43
N CYS A 105 14.06 6.01 16.26
CA CYS A 105 12.69 6.04 15.74
C CYS A 105 11.70 6.61 16.76
N VAL A 106 11.95 6.42 18.06
CA VAL A 106 11.01 6.73 19.15
C VAL A 106 10.46 8.16 19.09
N PRO A 107 11.28 9.23 19.09
CA PRO A 107 10.76 10.59 19.11
C PRO A 107 9.94 10.93 17.85
N ILE A 108 10.27 10.31 16.72
CA ILE A 108 9.62 10.54 15.43
C ILE A 108 8.26 9.86 15.41
N LEU A 109 8.19 8.58 15.78
CA LEU A 109 6.95 7.81 15.84
C LEU A 109 5.96 8.42 16.83
N GLN A 110 6.42 8.78 18.03
CA GLN A 110 5.58 9.47 19.01
C GLN A 110 5.11 10.84 18.52
N GLY A 111 5.95 11.55 17.74
CA GLY A 111 5.58 12.80 17.09
C GLY A 111 4.43 12.63 16.11
N TRP A 112 4.56 11.69 15.18
CA TRP A 112 3.50 11.41 14.21
C TRP A 112 2.22 10.87 14.84
N GLN A 113 2.32 10.02 15.86
CA GLN A 113 1.15 9.53 16.62
C GLN A 113 0.39 10.70 17.24
N ARG A 114 1.08 11.62 17.94
CA ARG A 114 0.43 12.82 18.52
C ARG A 114 -0.24 13.68 17.46
N LEU A 115 0.43 13.94 16.33
CA LEU A 115 -0.15 14.75 15.25
C LEU A 115 -1.39 14.09 14.63
N ALA A 116 -1.34 12.77 14.40
CA ALA A 116 -2.45 11.99 13.87
C ALA A 116 -3.66 12.01 14.82
N GLU A 117 -3.42 11.80 16.12
CA GLU A 117 -4.46 11.86 17.17
C GLU A 117 -5.10 13.25 17.26
N GLN A 118 -4.29 14.32 17.24
CA GLN A 118 -4.79 15.70 17.29
C GLN A 118 -5.62 16.07 16.04
N ALA A 119 -5.22 15.58 14.87
CA ALA A 119 -5.96 15.80 13.63
C ALA A 119 -7.19 14.90 13.50
N GLY A 120 -7.30 13.81 14.29
CA GLY A 120 -8.34 12.81 14.14
C GLY A 120 -8.24 12.02 12.83
N VAL A 121 -7.03 11.92 12.26
CA VAL A 121 -6.78 11.25 10.98
C VAL A 121 -6.02 9.96 11.21
N ALA A 122 -6.47 8.86 10.60
CA ALA A 122 -5.73 7.60 10.63
C ALA A 122 -4.43 7.74 9.83
N VAL A 123 -3.29 7.49 10.47
CA VAL A 123 -1.96 7.51 9.84
C VAL A 123 -1.28 6.17 10.06
N TYR A 124 -0.88 5.52 8.97
CA TYR A 124 -0.20 4.23 8.97
C TYR A 124 1.17 4.34 8.32
N ILE A 125 2.14 3.56 8.81
CA ILE A 125 3.50 3.54 8.26
C ILE A 125 3.59 2.42 7.23
N GLU A 126 4.08 2.71 6.04
CA GLU A 126 4.27 1.65 5.06
C GLU A 126 5.47 0.77 5.40
N THR A 127 5.31 -0.55 5.29
CA THR A 127 6.46 -1.48 5.29
C THR A 127 7.25 -1.34 3.99
N HIS A 128 8.27 -0.50 3.99
CA HIS A 128 9.00 -0.15 2.76
C HIS A 128 10.52 -0.16 2.95
N ARG A 129 11.25 -0.78 2.01
CA ARG A 129 12.73 -0.80 2.04
C ARG A 129 13.32 0.57 1.70
N GLY A 130 14.45 0.95 2.29
CA GLY A 130 15.02 2.29 2.12
C GLY A 130 14.18 3.41 2.77
N ARG A 131 13.39 3.05 3.78
CA ARG A 131 12.60 3.92 4.67
C ARG A 131 12.84 3.48 6.12
N MET A 132 12.10 4.01 7.09
CA MET A 132 12.25 3.65 8.50
C MET A 132 12.06 2.15 8.77
N THR A 133 11.13 1.51 8.07
CA THR A 133 10.84 0.07 8.16
C THR A 133 11.70 -0.73 7.17
N ASN A 134 12.99 -0.41 7.07
CA ASN A 134 13.87 -0.81 5.97
C ASN A 134 13.89 -2.32 5.68
N ASP A 135 13.92 -3.14 6.72
CA ASP A 135 13.92 -4.59 6.64
C ASP A 135 13.03 -5.22 7.72
N LEU A 136 12.71 -6.50 7.52
CA LEU A 136 11.82 -7.26 8.40
C LEU A 136 12.34 -7.33 9.83
N LEU A 137 13.63 -7.63 10.04
CA LEU A 137 14.17 -7.87 11.38
C LEU A 137 14.24 -6.57 12.20
N PHE A 138 14.62 -5.47 11.56
CA PHE A 138 14.56 -4.15 12.20
C PHE A 138 13.11 -3.78 12.56
N THR A 139 12.17 -4.02 11.65
CA THR A 139 10.75 -3.69 11.89
C THR A 139 10.13 -4.55 12.99
N LEU A 140 10.57 -5.80 13.16
CA LEU A 140 10.16 -6.63 14.30
C LEU A 140 10.65 -6.08 15.64
N GLN A 141 11.89 -5.59 15.71
CA GLN A 141 12.40 -4.90 16.91
C GLN A 141 11.64 -3.60 17.17
N LEU A 142 11.23 -2.90 16.10
CA LEU A 142 10.38 -1.72 16.22
C LEU A 142 9.01 -2.08 16.82
N LEU A 143 8.43 -3.21 16.43
CA LEU A 143 7.20 -3.73 17.02
C LEU A 143 7.36 -4.16 18.48
N ASP A 144 8.53 -4.65 18.89
CA ASP A 144 8.79 -4.93 20.31
C ASP A 144 8.71 -3.65 21.16
N ALA A 145 9.15 -2.51 20.62
CA ALA A 145 9.06 -1.21 21.28
C ALA A 145 7.69 -0.51 21.09
N PHE A 146 7.03 -0.73 19.96
CA PHE A 146 5.74 -0.13 19.58
C PHE A 146 4.74 -1.22 19.14
N PRO A 147 4.18 -2.00 20.09
CA PRO A 147 3.34 -3.16 19.79
C PRO A 147 1.97 -2.83 19.19
N HIS A 148 1.65 -1.54 19.05
CA HIS A 148 0.41 -1.05 18.44
C HIS A 148 0.66 -0.19 17.20
N LEU A 149 1.89 -0.21 16.68
CA LEU A 149 2.21 0.51 15.46
C LEU A 149 1.37 -0.04 14.30
N ARG A 150 0.65 0.84 13.61
CA ARG A 150 -0.24 0.45 12.52
C ARG A 150 0.46 0.60 11.18
N PHE A 151 0.44 -0.46 10.38
CA PHE A 151 1.11 -0.49 9.09
C PHE A 151 0.15 -0.44 7.90
N THR A 152 0.63 0.19 6.83
CA THR A 152 0.22 -0.15 5.47
C THR A 152 1.18 -1.24 5.00
N ALA A 153 0.67 -2.47 4.89
CA ALA A 153 1.49 -3.63 4.57
C ALA A 153 1.75 -3.71 3.05
N ASP A 154 2.93 -3.27 2.62
CA ASP A 154 3.56 -3.66 1.37
C ASP A 154 4.63 -4.74 1.64
N LEU A 155 4.22 -6.00 1.57
CA LEU A 155 5.09 -7.14 1.89
C LEU A 155 6.18 -7.36 0.84
N SER A 156 6.03 -6.77 -0.35
CA SER A 156 6.95 -6.94 -1.49
C SER A 156 8.36 -6.47 -1.13
N HIS A 157 8.47 -5.45 -0.27
CA HIS A 157 9.75 -4.92 0.16
C HIS A 157 10.56 -5.89 1.01
N TYR A 158 9.92 -6.63 1.92
CA TYR A 158 10.61 -7.62 2.75
C TYR A 158 11.03 -8.85 1.96
N VAL A 159 10.18 -9.33 1.06
CA VAL A 159 10.53 -10.46 0.18
C VAL A 159 11.82 -10.19 -0.58
N THR A 160 11.92 -9.03 -1.22
CA THR A 160 13.13 -8.65 -1.97
C THR A 160 14.31 -8.34 -1.04
N ALA A 161 14.12 -7.55 0.02
CA ALA A 161 15.23 -7.11 0.88
C ALA A 161 15.87 -8.25 1.69
N ARG A 162 15.11 -9.32 1.96
CA ARG A 162 15.58 -10.50 2.69
C ARG A 162 15.98 -11.67 1.78
N GLU A 163 15.93 -11.48 0.47
CA GLU A 163 16.16 -12.56 -0.51
C GLU A 163 15.35 -13.83 -0.16
N MET A 164 14.06 -13.68 0.19
CA MET A 164 13.26 -14.82 0.64
C MET A 164 13.08 -15.84 -0.48
N GLU A 165 13.26 -17.13 -0.19
CA GLU A 165 13.03 -18.22 -1.15
C GLU A 165 11.76 -19.01 -0.80
N LEU A 166 11.11 -19.56 -1.82
CA LEU A 166 9.97 -20.48 -1.63
C LEU A 166 10.47 -21.93 -1.51
N PRO A 167 9.87 -22.77 -0.64
CA PRO A 167 8.84 -22.41 0.34
C PRO A 167 9.41 -21.57 1.48
N ILE A 168 8.60 -20.63 1.99
CA ILE A 168 9.00 -19.77 3.10
C ILE A 168 9.18 -20.63 4.37
N PRO A 169 10.33 -20.55 5.06
CA PRO A 169 10.54 -21.29 6.30
C PRO A 169 9.58 -20.84 7.41
N ASP A 170 9.18 -21.76 8.30
CA ASP A 170 8.23 -21.51 9.40
C ASP A 170 8.63 -20.32 10.29
N GLU A 171 9.93 -20.14 10.54
CA GLU A 171 10.43 -18.99 11.29
C GLU A 171 10.12 -17.66 10.57
N THR A 172 10.30 -17.60 9.26
CA THR A 172 9.99 -16.41 8.46
C THR A 172 8.48 -16.22 8.32
N GLU A 173 7.69 -17.29 8.23
CA GLU A 173 6.22 -17.20 8.30
C GLU A 173 5.74 -16.61 9.63
N ALA A 174 6.32 -17.02 10.76
CA ALA A 174 6.00 -16.45 12.06
C ALA A 174 6.36 -14.95 12.13
N GLN A 175 7.50 -14.56 11.54
CA GLN A 175 7.90 -13.15 11.42
C GLN A 175 6.93 -12.33 10.57
N MET A 176 6.52 -12.85 9.41
CA MET A 176 5.54 -12.19 8.54
C MET A 176 4.17 -12.06 9.21
N THR A 177 3.76 -13.07 9.98
CA THR A 177 2.52 -13.03 10.78
C THR A 177 2.50 -11.85 11.75
N ARG A 178 3.62 -11.56 12.43
CA ARG A 178 3.72 -10.40 13.33
C ARG A 178 3.51 -9.06 12.61
N ILE A 179 3.94 -8.94 11.35
CA ILE A 179 3.69 -7.75 10.53
C ILE A 179 2.21 -7.66 10.14
N LEU A 180 1.62 -8.78 9.70
CA LEU A 180 0.22 -8.88 9.30
C LEU A 180 -0.74 -8.58 10.45
N ASP A 181 -0.40 -8.97 11.68
CA ASP A 181 -1.17 -8.65 12.88
C ASP A 181 -1.21 -7.16 13.22
N GLN A 182 -0.36 -6.37 12.57
CA GLN A 182 -0.29 -4.92 12.68
C GLN A 182 -0.65 -4.21 11.37
N ALA A 183 -1.11 -4.95 10.35
CA ALA A 183 -1.62 -4.37 9.12
C ALA A 183 -3.01 -3.75 9.35
N TRP A 184 -3.15 -2.50 8.90
CA TRP A 184 -4.41 -1.72 8.90
C TRP A 184 -4.78 -1.21 7.51
N ALA A 185 -3.89 -1.39 6.54
CA ALA A 185 -4.08 -1.20 5.11
C ALA A 185 -3.10 -2.11 4.35
N PHE A 186 -3.32 -2.33 3.06
CA PHE A 186 -2.47 -3.16 2.22
C PHE A 186 -2.11 -2.47 0.92
N HIS A 187 -0.84 -2.58 0.53
CA HIS A 187 -0.41 -2.35 -0.83
C HIS A 187 -0.19 -3.70 -1.50
N GLY A 188 -1.05 -3.99 -2.48
CA GLY A 188 -1.04 -5.20 -3.29
C GLY A 188 0.02 -5.15 -4.36
N ARG A 189 1.22 -5.65 -4.04
CA ARG A 189 2.28 -5.95 -5.01
C ARG A 189 2.85 -7.33 -4.73
N VAL A 190 3.14 -8.08 -5.78
CA VAL A 190 3.81 -9.39 -5.68
C VAL A 190 5.28 -9.23 -6.07
N ALA A 191 6.17 -9.60 -5.15
CA ALA A 191 7.61 -9.68 -5.39
C ALA A 191 8.09 -11.13 -5.48
N GLY A 192 9.29 -11.29 -6.02
CA GLY A 192 10.17 -12.41 -5.72
C GLY A 192 11.45 -11.92 -5.07
N SER A 193 12.35 -12.83 -4.73
CA SER A 193 13.61 -12.56 -4.03
C SER A 193 14.47 -11.52 -4.77
N HIS A 194 14.38 -11.46 -6.09
CA HIS A 194 15.25 -10.62 -6.94
C HIS A 194 14.52 -9.45 -7.63
N GLN A 195 13.19 -9.38 -7.54
CA GLN A 195 12.40 -8.34 -8.22
C GLN A 195 11.20 -7.97 -7.36
N VAL A 196 11.08 -6.68 -7.03
CA VAL A 196 10.00 -6.16 -6.19
C VAL A 196 8.62 -6.26 -6.82
N GLN A 197 8.55 -6.27 -8.16
CA GLN A 197 7.31 -6.32 -8.91
C GLN A 197 7.42 -7.36 -10.01
N LEU A 198 6.79 -8.51 -9.81
CA LEU A 198 6.74 -9.59 -10.77
C LEU A 198 5.54 -9.42 -11.73
N PRO A 199 5.71 -9.73 -13.03
CA PRO A 199 4.62 -10.06 -13.94
C PRO A 199 3.67 -11.13 -13.37
N LEU A 200 2.41 -10.78 -13.10
CA LEU A 200 1.46 -11.64 -12.41
C LEU A 200 0.95 -12.79 -13.28
N GLY A 201 0.93 -12.60 -14.60
CA GLY A 201 0.43 -13.61 -15.55
C GLY A 201 1.44 -14.70 -15.92
N PHE A 202 2.68 -14.61 -15.46
CA PHE A 202 3.74 -15.52 -15.90
C PHE A 202 3.70 -16.82 -15.07
N PRO A 203 3.76 -18.02 -15.70
CA PRO A 203 3.65 -19.30 -14.99
C PRO A 203 4.68 -19.47 -13.86
N GLN A 204 5.93 -19.05 -14.10
CA GLN A 204 7.00 -19.17 -13.12
C GLN A 204 6.82 -18.26 -11.88
N HIS A 205 5.95 -17.24 -11.96
CA HIS A 205 5.65 -16.35 -10.83
C HIS A 205 4.41 -16.80 -10.03
N GLN A 206 3.65 -17.79 -10.51
CA GLN A 206 2.44 -18.26 -9.82
C GLN A 206 2.68 -18.73 -8.38
N PRO A 207 3.81 -19.40 -8.04
CA PRO A 207 4.12 -19.74 -6.65
C PRO A 207 4.18 -18.51 -5.74
N TRP A 208 4.78 -17.40 -6.21
CA TRP A 208 4.80 -16.13 -5.47
C TRP A 208 3.41 -15.50 -5.38
N VAL A 209 2.64 -15.49 -6.47
CA VAL A 209 1.25 -14.98 -6.46
C VAL A 209 0.39 -15.73 -5.43
N ALA A 210 0.56 -17.06 -5.33
CA ALA A 210 -0.14 -17.88 -4.35
C ALA A 210 0.33 -17.58 -2.91
N GLN A 211 1.63 -17.41 -2.69
CA GLN A 211 2.18 -17.04 -1.38
C GLN A 211 1.65 -15.69 -0.89
N PHE A 212 1.65 -14.67 -1.74
CA PHE A 212 1.10 -13.35 -1.39
C PHE A 212 -0.41 -13.42 -1.12
N ALA A 213 -1.16 -14.20 -1.91
CA ALA A 213 -2.58 -14.42 -1.66
C ALA A 213 -2.84 -15.01 -0.26
N ARG A 214 -2.02 -15.98 0.18
CA ARG A 214 -2.11 -16.54 1.54
C ARG A 214 -1.82 -15.49 2.62
N TRP A 215 -0.79 -14.67 2.45
CA TRP A 215 -0.49 -13.59 3.40
C TRP A 215 -1.57 -12.52 3.45
N TRP A 216 -2.14 -12.13 2.30
CA TRP A 216 -3.27 -11.20 2.27
C TRP A 216 -4.49 -11.77 2.98
N GLN A 217 -4.83 -13.04 2.72
CA GLN A 217 -5.93 -13.71 3.42
C GLN A 217 -5.73 -13.75 4.94
N GLN A 218 -4.51 -14.09 5.38
CA GLN A 218 -4.14 -14.07 6.80
C GLN A 218 -4.27 -12.65 7.41
N GLY A 219 -3.74 -11.64 6.72
CA GLY A 219 -3.83 -10.25 7.16
C GLY A 219 -5.26 -9.73 7.22
N PHE A 220 -6.10 -10.08 6.25
CA PHE A 220 -7.53 -9.74 6.24
C PHE A 220 -8.25 -10.37 7.43
N ALA A 221 -8.00 -11.66 7.69
CA ALA A 221 -8.59 -12.36 8.85
C ALA A 221 -8.15 -11.74 10.18
N SER A 222 -6.85 -11.45 10.34
CA SER A 222 -6.32 -10.78 11.54
C SER A 222 -6.93 -9.39 11.73
N TRP A 223 -7.08 -8.61 10.65
CA TRP A 223 -7.70 -7.30 10.71
C TRP A 223 -9.17 -7.37 11.14
N ARG A 224 -9.97 -8.30 10.58
CA ARG A 224 -11.40 -8.47 10.92
C ARG A 224 -11.63 -8.70 12.41
N GLN A 225 -10.75 -9.48 13.04
CA GLN A 225 -10.84 -9.78 14.48
C GLN A 225 -10.59 -8.56 15.36
N ARG A 226 -9.84 -7.57 14.87
CA ARG A 226 -9.39 -6.40 15.64
C ARG A 226 -10.16 -5.12 15.30
N ALA A 227 -10.75 -5.05 14.11
CA ALA A 227 -11.41 -3.85 13.61
C ALA A 227 -12.89 -3.75 14.07
N PRO A 228 -13.43 -2.53 14.19
CA PRO A 228 -14.86 -2.32 14.44
C PRO A 228 -15.77 -3.00 13.40
N ALA A 229 -17.02 -3.26 13.77
CA ALA A 229 -18.00 -3.99 12.93
C ALA A 229 -18.46 -3.22 11.67
N ASP A 230 -18.17 -1.93 11.59
CA ASP A 230 -18.47 -1.01 10.49
C ASP A 230 -17.22 -0.42 9.82
N ALA A 231 -16.03 -0.91 10.20
CA ALA A 231 -14.78 -0.41 9.66
C ALA A 231 -14.53 -0.88 8.22
N THR A 232 -13.66 -0.14 7.54
CA THR A 232 -13.22 -0.43 6.17
C THR A 232 -11.72 -0.71 6.15
N LEU A 233 -11.32 -1.76 5.42
CA LEU A 233 -9.92 -2.08 5.13
C LEU A 233 -9.60 -1.65 3.70
N SER A 234 -8.44 -1.03 3.46
CA SER A 234 -7.99 -0.70 2.11
C SER A 234 -7.00 -1.72 1.55
N PHE A 235 -7.12 -2.00 0.25
CA PHE A 235 -6.14 -2.73 -0.55
C PHE A 235 -5.84 -1.95 -1.83
N THR A 236 -4.62 -1.48 -2.01
CA THR A 236 -4.23 -0.66 -3.16
C THR A 236 -3.49 -1.50 -4.18
N CYS A 237 -3.92 -1.48 -5.45
CA CYS A 237 -3.20 -2.10 -6.54
C CYS A 237 -1.96 -1.27 -6.90
N GLU A 238 -0.82 -1.63 -6.29
CA GLU A 238 0.36 -0.77 -6.17
C GLU A 238 1.45 -1.13 -7.22
N LEU A 239 1.06 -1.12 -8.50
CA LEU A 239 1.94 -1.50 -9.62
C LEU A 239 2.61 -0.28 -10.28
N GLY A 240 3.87 -0.06 -9.94
CA GLY A 240 4.66 1.07 -10.46
C GLY A 240 5.13 0.92 -11.91
N PRO A 241 5.35 2.03 -12.64
CA PRO A 241 6.01 2.02 -13.94
C PRO A 241 7.49 1.65 -13.81
N ALA A 242 8.17 1.42 -14.94
CA ALA A 242 9.62 1.22 -14.95
C ALA A 242 10.35 2.34 -14.15
N PRO A 243 11.28 1.99 -13.24
CA PRO A 243 11.98 0.70 -13.16
C PRO A 243 11.34 -0.36 -12.24
N TYR A 244 10.15 -0.13 -11.66
CA TYR A 244 9.45 -1.18 -10.92
C TYR A 244 8.95 -2.27 -11.86
N ALA A 245 8.20 -1.87 -12.89
CA ALA A 245 7.86 -2.75 -14.00
C ALA A 245 9.13 -3.17 -14.75
N ILE A 246 9.23 -4.46 -15.07
CA ILE A 246 10.28 -4.95 -15.95
C ILE A 246 9.97 -4.44 -17.36
N ALA A 247 10.87 -3.64 -17.91
CA ALA A 247 10.77 -3.18 -19.30
C ALA A 247 11.49 -4.14 -20.26
N GLY A 248 10.96 -4.26 -21.47
CA GLY A 248 11.61 -4.95 -22.57
C GLY A 248 12.77 -4.14 -23.17
N ALA A 249 13.43 -4.71 -24.17
CA ALA A 249 14.52 -4.04 -24.89
C ALA A 249 14.09 -2.74 -25.61
N ASP A 250 12.80 -2.57 -25.85
CA ASP A 250 12.17 -1.37 -26.41
C ASP A 250 11.87 -0.28 -25.35
N GLY A 251 12.17 -0.54 -24.07
CA GLY A 251 11.91 0.37 -22.96
C GLY A 251 10.44 0.44 -22.52
N GLN A 252 9.58 -0.42 -23.07
CA GLN A 252 8.17 -0.54 -22.68
C GLN A 252 7.99 -1.65 -21.64
N ASP A 253 6.99 -1.51 -20.77
CA ASP A 253 6.67 -2.55 -19.79
C ASP A 253 6.39 -3.90 -20.49
N LEU A 254 6.99 -4.98 -19.97
CA LEU A 254 6.78 -6.33 -20.51
C LEU A 254 5.33 -6.79 -20.38
N THR A 255 4.61 -6.31 -19.37
CA THR A 255 3.19 -6.61 -19.12
C THR A 255 2.31 -5.37 -19.23
N ASP A 256 1.01 -5.61 -19.36
CA ASP A 256 -0.02 -4.58 -19.27
C ASP A 256 -0.39 -4.39 -17.79
N ARG A 257 0.23 -3.39 -17.14
CA ARG A 257 0.01 -3.11 -15.72
C ARG A 257 -1.42 -2.77 -15.37
N TRP A 258 -2.20 -2.18 -16.29
CA TRP A 258 -3.60 -1.92 -16.04
C TRP A 258 -4.39 -3.22 -15.91
N LYS A 259 -4.17 -4.18 -16.81
CA LYS A 259 -4.78 -5.51 -16.69
C LYS A 259 -4.34 -6.21 -15.41
N GLU A 260 -3.06 -6.11 -15.03
CA GLU A 260 -2.56 -6.70 -13.78
C GLU A 260 -3.20 -6.06 -12.54
N ALA A 261 -3.44 -4.75 -12.54
CA ALA A 261 -4.15 -4.08 -11.47
C ALA A 261 -5.61 -4.54 -11.35
N LEU A 262 -6.30 -4.78 -12.49
CA LEU A 262 -7.64 -5.37 -12.47
C LEU A 262 -7.62 -6.79 -11.88
N LEU A 263 -6.63 -7.60 -12.24
CA LEU A 263 -6.44 -8.95 -11.67
C LEU A 263 -6.20 -8.89 -10.15
N LEU A 264 -5.42 -7.94 -9.65
CA LEU A 264 -5.20 -7.75 -8.21
C LEU A 264 -6.48 -7.33 -7.51
N LYS A 265 -7.24 -6.40 -8.08
CA LYS A 265 -8.52 -5.95 -7.53
C LYS A 265 -9.50 -7.11 -7.37
N ASP A 266 -9.67 -7.89 -8.43
CA ASP A 266 -10.59 -9.03 -8.42
C ASP A 266 -10.12 -10.11 -7.44
N LYS A 267 -8.80 -10.35 -7.36
CA LYS A 267 -8.21 -11.29 -6.39
C LYS A 267 -8.41 -10.84 -4.94
N ALA A 268 -8.17 -9.57 -4.63
CA ALA A 268 -8.35 -9.05 -3.27
C ALA A 268 -9.81 -9.16 -2.81
N ARG A 269 -10.77 -8.84 -3.70
CA ARG A 269 -12.20 -9.01 -3.42
C ARG A 269 -12.59 -10.47 -3.22
N ALA A 270 -12.07 -11.39 -4.04
CA ALA A 270 -12.32 -12.81 -3.88
C ALA A 270 -11.80 -13.33 -2.52
N LEU A 271 -10.54 -13.02 -2.18
CA LEU A 271 -9.95 -13.40 -0.89
C LEU A 271 -10.72 -12.83 0.30
N TRP A 272 -11.24 -11.61 0.18
CA TRP A 272 -12.08 -11.02 1.20
C TRP A 272 -13.39 -11.80 1.38
N ALA A 273 -14.12 -12.07 0.30
CA ALA A 273 -15.40 -12.77 0.32
C ALA A 273 -15.29 -14.22 0.83
N ASP A 274 -14.20 -14.92 0.51
CA ASP A 274 -13.95 -16.28 1.01
C ASP A 274 -13.75 -16.28 2.54
N GLY A 275 -13.16 -15.21 3.09
CA GLY A 275 -12.98 -15.03 4.53
C GLY A 275 -14.25 -14.72 5.32
N ASP A 276 -15.36 -14.37 4.66
CA ASP A 276 -16.67 -14.18 5.31
C ASP A 276 -17.45 -15.51 5.48
N GLN A 277 -16.99 -16.61 4.85
CA GLN A 277 -17.68 -17.91 4.86
C GLN A 277 -17.17 -18.90 5.93
N GLY A 278 -16.14 -18.53 6.70
CA GLY A 278 -15.54 -19.34 7.76
C GLY A 278 -15.78 -18.75 9.14
#